data_AF-A0A1W9GBB4-F1
#
_entry.id   AF-A0A1W9GBB4-F1
#
_cell.length_a   1.000
_cell.length_b   1.000
_cell.length_c   1.000
_cell.angle_alpha   90.00
_cell.angle_beta   90.00
_cell.angle_gamma   90.00
#
_symmetry.space_group_name_H-M   'P 1'
#
loop_
_entity.id
_entity.type
_entity.pdbx_description
1 polymer ?
#
loop_
_entity_poly.entity_id
_entity_poly.type
_entity_poly.pdbx_seq_one_letter_code
_entity_poly.pdbx_strand_id
1 'polypeptide(L)'
;MKTDSDVLGVSMPNRYLLQLLAGIAFLNVLHLVDHIFRGDFHWPIDEQSIGFLVVATVILGGMGSGVWLYRAGRVGARFWTIVGLLGLGLGWLSHFSPMTDQPLSVIYQGYTAPWAGALAVGCLILLMLCVLGATAFFGYLWTRESRS
;
A
#
# COMPACT_ATOMS: atom_id res chain seq x y z
N MET A 1 -15.56 27.66 -21.55
CA MET A 1 -14.93 28.39 -20.44
C MET A 1 -13.77 27.54 -19.96
N LYS A 2 -12.55 27.93 -20.33
CA LYS A 2 -11.31 27.19 -20.06
C LYS A 2 -10.89 27.61 -18.66
N THR A 3 -10.87 26.70 -17.68
CA THR A 3 -10.49 27.04 -16.30
C THR A 3 -9.00 27.34 -16.25
N ASP A 4 -8.58 28.29 -15.42
CA ASP A 4 -7.19 28.79 -15.33
C ASP A 4 -6.13 27.69 -15.07
N SER A 5 -6.54 26.47 -14.69
CA SER A 5 -5.72 25.27 -14.64
C SER A 5 -5.11 24.84 -15.99
N ASP A 6 -5.75 25.21 -17.12
CA ASP A 6 -5.27 24.87 -18.46
C ASP A 6 -4.10 25.76 -18.90
N VAL A 7 -3.88 26.91 -18.25
CA VAL A 7 -2.83 27.88 -18.61
C VAL A 7 -1.46 27.48 -18.04
N LEU A 8 -1.44 26.64 -17.01
CA LEU A 8 -0.20 26.15 -16.36
C LEU A 8 0.11 24.68 -16.65
N GLY A 9 -0.70 23.97 -17.45
CA GLY A 9 -0.47 22.56 -17.79
C GLY A 9 -0.53 21.59 -16.60
N VAL A 10 -0.93 22.05 -15.41
CA VAL A 10 -1.08 21.21 -14.21
C VAL A 10 -2.54 20.80 -14.09
N SER A 11 -2.88 19.61 -14.59
CA SER A 11 -4.18 19.02 -14.28
C SER A 11 -4.25 18.79 -12.76
N MET A 12 -5.36 19.21 -12.15
CA MET A 12 -5.54 19.04 -10.70
C MET A 12 -5.45 17.55 -10.35
N PRO A 13 -4.65 17.15 -9.33
CA PRO A 13 -4.56 15.76 -8.92
C PRO A 13 -5.95 15.19 -8.64
N ASN A 14 -6.25 14.02 -9.21
CA ASN A 14 -7.57 13.44 -9.09
C ASN A 14 -7.85 13.13 -7.61
N ARG A 15 -8.85 13.82 -7.04
CA ARG A 15 -9.25 13.67 -5.63
C ARG A 15 -9.55 12.22 -5.23
N TYR A 16 -10.15 11.44 -6.13
CA TYR A 16 -10.47 10.04 -5.88
C TYR A 16 -9.19 9.19 -5.78
N LEU A 17 -8.17 9.51 -6.58
CA LEU A 17 -6.87 8.84 -6.51
C LEU A 17 -6.17 9.14 -5.18
N LEU A 18 -6.18 10.40 -4.74
CA LEU A 18 -5.60 10.76 -3.45
C LEU A 18 -6.34 10.10 -2.27
N GLN A 19 -7.66 10.00 -2.32
CA GLN A 19 -8.45 9.29 -1.31
C GLN A 19 -8.10 7.80 -1.25
N LEU A 20 -7.95 7.16 -2.42
CA LEU A 20 -7.58 5.74 -2.51
C LEU A 20 -6.18 5.50 -1.94
N LEU A 21 -5.20 6.33 -2.33
CA LEU A 21 -3.83 6.26 -1.80
C LEU A 21 -3.78 6.55 -0.29
N ALA A 22 -4.60 7.48 0.21
CA ALA A 22 -4.73 7.74 1.64
C ALA A 22 -5.35 6.56 2.39
N GLY A 23 -6.36 5.90 1.82
CA GLY A 23 -6.95 4.68 2.38
C GLY A 23 -5.94 3.54 2.47
N ILE A 24 -5.16 3.32 1.40
CA ILE A 24 -4.06 2.35 1.40
C ILE A 24 -3.02 2.71 2.47
N ALA A 25 -2.65 3.99 2.59
CA ALA A 25 -1.68 4.43 3.59
C ALA A 25 -2.16 4.12 5.01
N PHE A 26 -3.42 4.43 5.29
CA PHE A 26 -4.05 4.17 6.57
C PHE A 26 -4.08 2.68 6.90
N LEU A 27 -4.54 1.85 5.96
CA LEU A 27 -4.57 0.40 6.14
C LEU A 27 -3.16 -0.20 6.29
N ASN A 28 -2.17 0.35 5.57
CA ASN A 28 -0.78 -0.08 5.70
C ASN A 28 -0.19 0.27 7.06
N VAL A 29 -0.56 1.42 7.65
CA VAL A 29 -0.19 1.77 9.03
C VAL A 29 -0.88 0.84 10.03
N LEU A 30 -2.16 0.51 9.85
CA LEU A 30 -2.83 -0.46 10.71
C LEU A 30 -2.19 -1.84 10.63
N HIS A 31 -1.81 -2.28 9.42
CA HIS A 31 -1.08 -3.54 9.20
C HIS A 31 0.30 -3.52 9.86
N LEU A 32 1.00 -2.39 9.81
CA LEU A 32 2.27 -2.19 10.52
C LEU A 32 2.08 -2.30 12.05
N VAL A 33 1.00 -1.74 12.58
CA VAL A 33 0.66 -1.82 14.00
C VAL A 33 0.32 -3.25 14.42
N ASP A 34 -0.38 -4.00 13.57
CA ASP A 34 -0.61 -5.45 13.77
C ASP A 34 0.71 -6.21 13.93
N HIS A 35 1.68 -5.97 13.03
CA HIS A 35 3.01 -6.56 13.14
C HIS A 35 3.69 -6.23 14.48
N ILE A 36 3.58 -4.98 14.97
CA ILE A 36 4.13 -4.60 16.29
C ILE A 36 3.46 -5.39 17.42
N PHE A 37 2.12 -5.51 17.40
CA PHE A 37 1.39 -6.25 18.44
C PHE A 37 1.64 -7.76 18.40
N ARG A 38 1.89 -8.33 17.22
CA ARG A 38 2.28 -9.73 17.06
C ARG A 38 3.74 -10.00 17.41
N GLY A 39 4.53 -8.96 17.70
CA GLY A 39 5.93 -9.12 18.03
C GLY A 39 6.81 -9.35 16.81
N ASP A 40 6.60 -8.63 15.73
CA ASP A 40 7.58 -8.63 14.63
C ASP A 40 8.68 -7.58 14.84
N PHE A 41 8.48 -6.71 15.82
CA PHE A 41 9.45 -5.75 16.32
C PHE A 41 9.67 -5.98 17.80
N HIS A 42 10.92 -6.19 18.20
CA HIS A 42 11.27 -6.39 19.60
C HIS A 42 12.52 -5.61 20.00
N TRP A 43 12.66 -5.44 21.32
CA TRP A 43 13.88 -4.93 21.93
C TRP A 43 14.53 -6.06 22.76
N PRO A 44 15.83 -6.35 22.58
CA PRO A 44 16.80 -5.70 21.68
C PRO A 44 16.54 -5.98 20.19
N ILE A 45 16.99 -5.07 19.32
CA ILE A 45 16.83 -5.18 17.85
C ILE A 45 17.66 -6.35 17.33
N ASP A 46 17.00 -7.24 16.59
CA ASP A 46 17.56 -8.39 15.89
C ASP A 46 17.35 -8.31 14.37
N GLU A 47 17.77 -9.35 13.63
CA GLU A 47 17.64 -9.40 12.17
C GLU A 47 16.18 -9.30 11.69
N GLN A 48 15.24 -9.91 12.42
CA GLN A 48 13.81 -9.84 12.12
C GLN A 48 13.30 -8.39 12.24
N SER A 49 13.64 -7.73 13.34
CA SER A 49 13.26 -6.33 13.58
C SER A 49 13.86 -5.39 12.52
N ILE A 50 15.10 -5.64 12.07
CA ILE A 50 15.73 -4.87 10.98
C ILE A 50 14.97 -5.07 9.67
N GLY A 51 14.66 -6.33 9.31
CA GLY A 51 13.89 -6.64 8.10
C GLY A 51 12.54 -5.93 8.08
N PHE A 52 11.81 -5.99 9.20
CA PHE A 52 10.55 -5.27 9.40
C PHE A 52 10.69 -3.76 9.18
N LEU A 53 11.68 -3.12 9.82
CA LEU A 53 11.90 -1.67 9.72
C LEU A 53 12.27 -1.24 8.29
N VAL A 54 13.07 -2.02 7.58
CA VAL A 54 13.43 -1.75 6.18
C VAL A 54 12.20 -1.77 5.30
N VAL A 55 11.38 -2.84 5.38
CA VAL A 55 10.16 -2.97 4.58
C VAL A 55 9.17 -1.83 4.89
N ALA A 56 8.95 -1.54 6.17
CA ALA A 56 8.09 -0.44 6.60
C ALA A 56 8.54 0.92 6.05
N THR A 57 9.84 1.20 6.12
CA THR A 57 10.44 2.45 5.63
C THR A 57 10.30 2.58 4.13
N VAL A 58 10.58 1.50 3.38
CA VAL A 58 10.46 1.49 1.92
C VAL A 58 9.02 1.73 1.48
N ILE A 59 8.04 1.06 2.11
CA ILE A 59 6.64 1.21 1.75
C ILE A 59 6.13 2.61 2.09
N LEU A 60 6.25 3.05 3.34
CA LEU A 60 5.70 4.34 3.78
C LEU A 60 6.45 5.52 3.15
N GLY A 61 7.78 5.44 3.09
CA GLY A 61 8.63 6.45 2.44
C GLY A 61 8.39 6.51 0.94
N GLY A 62 8.29 5.35 0.28
CA GLY A 62 7.98 5.24 -1.14
C GLY A 62 6.60 5.80 -1.48
N MET A 63 5.58 5.48 -0.67
CA MET A 63 4.24 6.03 -0.81
C MET A 63 4.22 7.55 -0.63
N GLY A 64 4.82 8.07 0.45
CA GLY A 64 4.88 9.51 0.72
C GLY A 64 5.56 10.28 -0.41
N SER A 65 6.72 9.77 -0.86
CA SER A 65 7.47 10.34 -1.98
C SER A 65 6.69 10.26 -3.29
N GLY A 66 6.03 9.13 -3.56
CA GLY A 66 5.18 8.95 -4.73
C GLY A 66 4.00 9.92 -4.76
N VAL A 67 3.31 10.12 -3.63
CA VAL A 67 2.21 11.09 -3.51
C VAL A 67 2.73 12.51 -3.72
N TRP A 68 3.87 12.87 -3.16
CA TRP A 68 4.49 14.17 -3.36
C TRP A 68 4.81 14.42 -4.85
N LEU A 69 5.44 13.46 -5.52
CA LEU A 69 5.73 13.52 -6.95
C LEU A 69 4.45 13.59 -7.80
N TYR A 70 3.40 12.87 -7.40
CA TYR A 70 2.11 12.88 -8.09
C TYR A 70 1.45 14.25 -8.02
N ARG A 71 1.46 14.88 -6.82
CA ARG A 71 0.97 16.25 -6.62
C ARG A 71 1.78 17.29 -7.39
N ALA A 72 3.07 17.04 -7.58
CA ALA A 72 3.95 17.88 -8.39
C ALA A 72 3.84 17.62 -9.91
N GLY A 73 2.94 16.72 -10.35
CA GLY A 73 2.75 16.38 -11.76
C GLY A 73 3.92 15.60 -12.39
N ARG A 74 4.82 15.05 -11.58
CA ARG A 74 6.04 14.36 -12.05
C ARG A 74 5.85 12.87 -12.32
N VAL A 75 4.86 12.26 -11.68
CA VAL A 75 4.48 10.86 -11.90
C VAL A 75 2.98 10.78 -12.15
N GLY A 76 2.56 9.77 -12.90
CA GLY A 76 1.17 9.58 -13.31
C GLY A 76 0.69 8.13 -13.12
N ALA A 77 -0.32 7.75 -13.89
CA ALA A 77 -0.98 6.45 -13.74
C ALA A 77 -0.03 5.26 -13.88
N ARG A 78 0.86 5.29 -14.89
CA ARG A 78 1.86 4.22 -15.14
C ARG A 78 2.75 3.94 -13.92
N PHE A 79 3.22 4.99 -13.24
CA PHE A 79 4.06 4.84 -12.04
C PHE A 79 3.31 4.09 -10.96
N TRP A 80 2.08 4.51 -10.66
CA TRP A 80 1.26 3.88 -9.63
C TRP A 80 0.80 2.46 -9.99
N THR A 81 0.61 2.14 -11.26
CA THR A 81 0.39 0.75 -11.69
C THR A 81 1.59 -0.13 -11.37
N ILE A 82 2.81 0.31 -11.68
CA ILE A 82 4.02 -0.48 -11.42
C ILE A 82 4.23 -0.63 -9.90
N VAL A 83 4.13 0.47 -9.15
CA VAL A 83 4.25 0.44 -7.68
C VAL A 83 3.18 -0.45 -7.07
N GLY A 84 1.94 -0.39 -7.55
CA GLY A 84 0.85 -1.23 -7.11
C GLY A 84 1.09 -2.72 -7.38
N LEU A 85 1.58 -3.08 -8.56
CA LEU A 85 1.97 -4.46 -8.88
C LEU A 85 3.09 -4.97 -7.99
N LEU A 86 4.12 -4.15 -7.73
CA LEU A 86 5.19 -4.50 -6.80
C LEU A 86 4.66 -4.69 -5.38
N GLY A 87 3.79 -3.79 -4.91
CA GLY A 87 3.14 -3.88 -3.61
C GLY A 87 2.28 -5.14 -3.46
N LEU A 88 1.51 -5.50 -4.49
CA LEU A 88 0.74 -6.74 -4.54
C LEU A 88 1.64 -7.96 -4.50
N GLY A 89 2.72 -7.97 -5.29
CA GLY A 89 3.69 -9.06 -5.31
C GLY A 89 4.33 -9.26 -3.94
N LEU A 90 4.77 -8.17 -3.30
CA LEU A 90 5.32 -8.20 -1.94
C LEU A 90 4.28 -8.70 -0.93
N GLY A 91 3.09 -8.10 -0.86
CA GLY A 91 2.05 -8.52 0.08
C GLY A 91 1.60 -9.97 -0.12
N TRP A 92 1.55 -10.44 -1.38
CA TRP A 92 1.28 -11.84 -1.70
C TRP A 92 2.39 -12.77 -1.18
N LEU A 93 3.66 -12.48 -1.52
CA LEU A 93 4.79 -13.28 -1.08
C LEU A 93 4.92 -13.29 0.45
N SER A 94 4.57 -12.19 1.11
CA SER A 94 4.63 -12.05 2.56
C SER A 94 3.54 -12.78 3.32
N HIS A 95 2.36 -13.06 2.73
CA HIS A 95 1.22 -13.59 3.53
C HIS A 95 0.33 -14.64 2.87
N PHE A 96 0.32 -14.71 1.53
CA PHE A 96 -0.58 -15.59 0.78
C PHE A 96 0.17 -16.69 0.02
N SER A 97 1.48 -16.52 -0.17
CA SER A 97 2.34 -17.50 -0.82
C SER A 97 2.64 -18.69 0.11
N PRO A 98 2.81 -19.91 -0.42
CA PRO A 98 3.31 -21.05 0.35
C PRO A 98 4.72 -20.86 0.94
N MET A 99 5.43 -19.81 0.52
CA MET A 99 6.80 -19.49 0.96
C MET A 99 6.84 -18.59 2.19
N THR A 100 5.69 -18.16 2.73
CA THR A 100 5.66 -17.26 3.88
C THR A 100 5.69 -18.01 5.22
N ASP A 101 6.47 -17.47 6.16
CA ASP A 101 6.45 -17.86 7.57
C ASP A 101 5.29 -17.19 8.35
N GLN A 102 4.59 -16.24 7.72
CA GLN A 102 3.45 -15.50 8.28
C GLN A 102 2.17 -15.63 7.45
N PRO A 103 1.66 -16.87 7.23
CA PRO A 103 0.39 -17.07 6.55
C PRO A 103 -0.79 -16.54 7.38
N LEU A 104 -1.95 -16.37 6.73
CA LEU A 104 -3.16 -15.84 7.39
C LEU A 104 -3.55 -16.58 8.68
N SER A 105 -3.32 -17.91 8.73
CA SER A 105 -3.59 -18.71 9.93
C SER A 105 -2.69 -18.34 11.10
N VAL A 106 -1.42 -18.05 10.84
CA VAL A 106 -0.45 -17.60 11.85
C VAL A 106 -0.83 -16.20 12.34
N ILE A 107 -1.23 -15.29 11.44
CA ILE A 107 -1.71 -13.96 11.83
C ILE A 107 -2.93 -14.07 12.74
N TYR A 108 -3.91 -14.89 12.37
CA TYR A 108 -5.13 -15.09 13.17
C TYR A 108 -4.83 -15.65 14.56
N GLN A 109 -3.91 -16.63 14.63
CA GLN A 109 -3.53 -17.29 15.88
C GLN A 109 -2.53 -16.49 16.73
N GLY A 110 -1.95 -15.42 16.17
CA GLY A 110 -1.03 -14.51 16.88
C GLY A 110 -1.69 -13.72 18.01
N TYR A 111 -3.02 -13.77 18.14
CA TYR A 111 -3.77 -13.10 19.18
C TYR A 111 -4.49 -14.10 20.10
N THR A 112 -4.44 -13.83 21.40
CA THR A 112 -5.21 -14.58 22.40
C THR A 112 -6.71 -14.39 22.24
N ALA A 113 -7.12 -13.18 21.84
CA ALA A 113 -8.51 -12.84 21.59
C ALA A 113 -8.88 -13.11 20.11
N PRO A 114 -9.86 -13.98 19.81
CA PRO A 114 -10.21 -14.33 18.42
C PRO A 114 -10.62 -13.14 17.56
N TRP A 115 -11.28 -12.15 18.15
CA TRP A 115 -11.72 -10.95 17.42
C TRP A 115 -10.53 -10.10 16.96
N ALA A 116 -9.42 -10.07 17.70
CA ALA A 116 -8.24 -9.31 17.33
C ALA A 116 -7.52 -9.97 16.13
N GLY A 117 -7.41 -11.30 16.15
CA GLY A 117 -6.91 -12.06 15.00
C GLY A 117 -7.78 -11.88 13.75
N ALA A 118 -9.11 -11.87 13.91
CA ALA A 118 -10.03 -11.59 12.81
C ALA A 118 -9.86 -10.17 12.24
N LEU A 119 -9.66 -9.17 13.09
CA LEU A 119 -9.41 -7.79 12.65
C LEU A 119 -8.08 -7.65 11.91
N ALA A 120 -7.01 -8.30 12.38
CA ALA A 120 -5.71 -8.30 11.72
C ALA A 120 -5.78 -8.89 10.31
N VAL A 121 -6.35 -10.09 10.17
CA VAL A 121 -6.55 -10.74 8.87
C VAL A 121 -7.46 -9.92 7.97
N GLY A 122 -8.56 -9.39 8.52
CA GLY A 122 -9.48 -8.52 7.79
C GLY A 122 -8.81 -7.25 7.27
N CYS A 123 -7.95 -6.62 8.09
CA CYS A 123 -7.17 -5.45 7.70
C CYS A 123 -6.22 -5.76 6.54
N LEU A 124 -5.47 -6.86 6.62
CA LEU A 124 -4.57 -7.30 5.55
C LEU A 124 -5.33 -7.60 4.25
N ILE A 125 -6.44 -8.34 4.32
CA ILE A 125 -7.26 -8.64 3.13
C ILE A 125 -7.78 -7.34 2.51
N LEU A 126 -8.32 -6.43 3.33
CA LEU A 126 -8.83 -5.15 2.85
C LEU A 126 -7.72 -4.30 2.23
N LEU A 127 -6.54 -4.26 2.83
CA LEU A 127 -5.36 -3.60 2.27
C LEU A 127 -5.03 -4.16 0.89
N MET A 128 -4.94 -5.48 0.74
CA MET A 128 -4.62 -6.13 -0.54
C MET A 128 -5.69 -5.84 -1.60
N LEU A 129 -6.97 -5.86 -1.23
CA LEU A 129 -8.07 -5.53 -2.15
C LEU A 129 -8.01 -4.05 -2.57
N CYS A 130 -7.70 -3.13 -1.65
CA CYS A 130 -7.53 -1.72 -1.96
C CYS A 130 -6.35 -1.49 -2.92
N VAL A 131 -5.21 -2.14 -2.68
CA VAL A 131 -4.05 -2.06 -3.58
C VAL A 131 -4.38 -2.66 -4.95
N LEU A 132 -5.09 -3.79 -5.00
CA LEU A 132 -5.53 -4.41 -6.25
C LEU A 132 -6.45 -3.49 -7.04
N GLY A 133 -7.47 -2.94 -6.39
CA GLY A 133 -8.41 -2.00 -6.98
C GLY A 133 -7.71 -0.73 -7.50
N ALA A 134 -6.77 -0.19 -6.72
CA ALA A 134 -5.94 0.94 -7.14
C ALA A 134 -5.10 0.62 -8.36
N THR A 135 -4.39 -0.51 -8.33
CA THR A 135 -3.53 -0.96 -9.42
C THR A 135 -4.32 -1.13 -10.71
N ALA A 136 -5.49 -1.76 -10.64
CA ALA A 136 -6.39 -1.94 -11.78
C ALA A 136 -6.91 -0.59 -12.30
N PHE A 137 -7.33 0.31 -11.40
CA PHE A 137 -7.82 1.63 -11.77
C PHE A 137 -6.75 2.50 -12.44
N PHE A 138 -5.53 2.53 -11.88
CA PHE A 138 -4.39 3.21 -12.51
C PHE A 138 -4.00 2.56 -13.82
N GLY A 139 -4.02 1.22 -13.92
CA GLY A 139 -3.78 0.51 -15.17
C GLY A 139 -4.77 0.91 -16.25
N TYR A 140 -6.06 1.00 -15.90
CA TYR A 140 -7.10 1.51 -16.80
C TYR A 140 -6.81 2.95 -17.27
N LEU A 141 -6.47 3.86 -16.34
CA LEU A 141 -6.13 5.24 -16.69
C LEU A 141 -4.92 5.31 -17.63
N TRP A 142 -3.87 4.54 -17.35
CA TRP A 142 -2.68 4.46 -18.21
C TRP A 142 -3.05 4.00 -19.62
N THR A 143 -3.88 2.95 -19.77
CA THR A 143 -4.30 2.50 -21.11
C THR A 143 -5.12 3.53 -21.88
N ARG A 144 -5.87 4.40 -21.19
CA ARG A 144 -6.61 5.49 -21.83
C ARG A 144 -5.69 6.61 -22.27
N GLU A 145 -4.77 7.03 -21.40
CA GLU A 145 -3.75 8.04 -21.71
C GLU A 145 -2.84 7.62 -22.88
N SER A 146 -2.55 6.32 -23.02
CA SER A 146 -1.73 5.82 -24.14
C SER A 146 -2.46 5.74 -25.49
N ARG A 147 -3.79 5.91 -25.51
CA ARG A 147 -4.64 5.80 -26.71
C ARG A 147 -5.12 7.16 -27.24
N SER A 148 -4.91 8.23 -26.49
CA SER A 148 -5.19 9.63 -26.87
C SER A 148 -3.96 10.28 -27.48
#